data_AF-C4LZL3-F1
#
_entry.id   AF-C4LZL3-F1
#
_cell.length_a   1.000
_cell.length_b   1.000
_cell.length_c   1.000
_cell.angle_alpha   90.00
_cell.angle_beta   90.00
_cell.angle_gamma   90.00
#
_symmetry.space_group_name_H-M   'P 1'
#
loop_
_entity.id
_entity.type
_entity.pdbx_description
1 polymer ?
#
loop_
_entity_poly.entity_id
_entity_poly.type
_entity_poly.pdbx_seq_one_letter_code
_entity_poly.pdbx_strand_id
1 'polypeptide(L)'
;MLTAPKRLPMIVYTADYIVNAYKYGHPGIVIDAIFLSNGCNGCKNPDILEAAKIFREAGINTILTNITSEDYDNEQFYSHLMDIYESIFPLRGASDYVPFGHKKFNRINYYFYKTADMAVKQYPLFDYVLFLEDDQAFYKNAFFRLKKLFDSYNLTGDHVETHLIPNVPSPESDNAKGCIWGYYGKLQNRKEYFRFRKLAKFDKWIRCGDIVQCLWVDASDMPSRRLNLGHHFGRDSYIKRYDPKYYN
;
A
#
# COMPACT_ATOMS: atom_id res chain seq x y z
N MET A 1 4.87 0.68 -4.53
CA MET A 1 4.60 -0.77 -4.48
C MET A 1 5.75 -1.45 -3.76
N LEU A 2 5.47 -2.20 -2.71
CA LEU A 2 6.49 -3.01 -2.03
C LEU A 2 6.42 -4.47 -2.51
N THR A 3 7.57 -5.11 -2.63
CA THR A 3 7.68 -6.53 -2.98
C THR A 3 8.81 -7.21 -2.22
N ALA A 4 8.75 -8.53 -2.10
CA ALA A 4 9.86 -9.35 -1.65
C ALA A 4 9.89 -10.66 -2.47
N PRO A 5 11.00 -11.41 -2.46
CA PRO A 5 11.03 -12.74 -3.07
C PRO A 5 9.92 -13.63 -2.51
N LYS A 6 9.08 -14.16 -3.39
CA LYS A 6 7.97 -15.07 -3.05
C LYS A 6 8.08 -16.34 -3.90
N ARG A 7 7.33 -17.38 -3.52
CA ARG A 7 7.29 -18.65 -4.27
C ARG A 7 6.76 -18.47 -5.71
N LEU A 8 5.85 -17.52 -5.88
CA LEU A 8 5.30 -17.13 -7.17
C LEU A 8 5.73 -15.68 -7.46
N PRO A 9 5.94 -15.29 -8.73
CA PRO A 9 6.33 -13.94 -9.12
C PRO A 9 5.12 -12.99 -9.05
N MET A 10 4.61 -12.78 -7.84
CA MET A 10 3.36 -12.03 -7.62
C MET A 10 3.48 -10.59 -8.13
N ILE A 11 4.63 -9.94 -7.94
CA ILE A 11 4.87 -8.57 -8.43
C ILE A 11 4.73 -8.45 -9.94
N VAL A 12 5.13 -9.48 -10.68
CA VAL A 12 4.99 -9.56 -12.13
C VAL A 12 3.51 -9.65 -12.49
N TYR A 13 2.76 -10.49 -11.78
CA TYR A 13 1.31 -10.66 -12.02
C TYR A 13 0.57 -9.36 -11.73
N THR A 14 0.85 -8.72 -10.59
CA THR A 14 0.31 -7.41 -10.21
C THR A 14 0.60 -6.35 -11.28
N ALA A 15 1.84 -6.29 -11.79
CA ALA A 15 2.19 -5.36 -12.87
C ALA A 15 1.38 -5.61 -14.14
N ASP A 16 1.24 -6.88 -14.54
CA ASP A 16 0.43 -7.29 -15.67
C ASP A 16 -1.05 -6.93 -15.51
N TYR A 17 -1.65 -7.16 -14.33
CA TYR A 17 -3.03 -6.79 -14.04
C TYR A 17 -3.27 -5.29 -14.09
N ILE A 18 -2.37 -4.49 -13.51
CA ILE A 18 -2.45 -3.03 -13.55
C ILE A 18 -2.33 -2.53 -15.00
N VAL A 19 -1.32 -3.02 -15.74
CA VAL A 19 -1.10 -2.62 -17.14
C VAL A 19 -2.27 -3.04 -18.02
N ASN A 20 -2.84 -4.23 -17.83
CA ASN A 20 -4.00 -4.67 -18.57
C ASN A 20 -5.23 -3.78 -18.33
N ALA A 21 -5.52 -3.48 -17.06
CA ALA A 21 -6.60 -2.56 -16.71
C ALA A 21 -6.36 -1.14 -17.27
N TYR A 22 -5.10 -0.67 -17.25
CA TYR A 22 -4.74 0.63 -17.80
C TYR A 22 -4.93 0.65 -19.33
N LYS A 23 -4.37 -0.32 -20.05
CA LYS A 23 -4.50 -0.45 -21.51
C LYS A 23 -5.94 -0.61 -21.99
N TYR A 24 -6.81 -1.21 -21.18
CA TYR A 24 -8.24 -1.29 -21.50
C TYR A 24 -8.90 0.10 -21.56
N GLY A 25 -8.48 1.02 -20.70
CA GLY A 25 -8.85 2.43 -20.79
C GLY A 25 -8.73 3.16 -19.45
N HIS A 26 -8.16 4.36 -19.50
CA HIS A 26 -7.84 5.20 -18.32
C HIS A 26 -8.30 6.65 -18.52
N PRO A 27 -9.61 6.92 -18.72
CA PRO A 27 -10.10 8.21 -19.20
C PRO A 27 -9.70 9.37 -18.26
N GLY A 28 -8.77 10.21 -18.71
CA GLY A 28 -8.28 11.35 -17.94
C GLY A 28 -7.48 11.00 -16.68
N ILE A 29 -7.07 9.74 -16.51
CA ILE A 29 -6.19 9.31 -15.41
C ILE A 29 -4.79 9.11 -15.97
N VAL A 30 -3.81 9.73 -15.32
CA VAL A 30 -2.39 9.61 -15.66
C VAL A 30 -1.67 9.04 -14.45
N ILE A 31 -0.83 8.02 -14.68
CA ILE A 31 0.09 7.50 -13.67
C ILE A 31 1.44 8.21 -13.86
N ASP A 32 1.72 9.23 -13.06
CA ASP A 32 2.97 10.02 -13.17
C ASP A 32 4.22 9.17 -12.93
N ALA A 33 4.15 8.26 -11.95
CA ALA A 33 5.22 7.31 -11.66
C ALA A 33 4.73 6.13 -10.82
N ILE A 34 5.37 4.97 -11.03
CA ILE A 34 5.32 3.83 -10.13
C ILE A 34 6.68 3.66 -9.44
N PHE A 35 6.67 3.72 -8.12
CA PHE A 35 7.83 3.44 -7.28
C PHE A 35 7.80 1.98 -6.84
N LEU A 36 8.84 1.21 -7.18
CA LEU A 36 9.00 -0.19 -6.80
C LEU A 36 10.14 -0.34 -5.79
N SER A 37 9.86 -0.98 -4.67
CA SER A 37 10.82 -1.16 -3.58
C SER A 37 10.87 -2.59 -3.10
N ASN A 38 12.08 -3.09 -2.86
CA ASN A 38 12.27 -4.33 -2.13
C ASN A 38 12.02 -4.09 -0.64
N GLY A 39 11.01 -4.77 -0.09
CA GLY A 39 10.67 -4.77 1.34
C GLY A 39 11.57 -5.68 2.20
N CYS A 40 12.78 -5.97 1.75
CA CYS A 40 13.72 -6.87 2.40
C CYS A 40 15.17 -6.39 2.25
N ASN A 41 16.02 -6.73 3.23
CA ASN A 41 17.43 -6.37 3.23
C ASN A 41 18.26 -7.41 2.49
N GLY A 42 19.15 -6.98 1.58
CA GLY A 42 20.09 -7.86 0.87
C GLY A 42 19.47 -8.98 0.03
N CYS A 43 18.15 -8.95 -0.17
CA CYS A 43 17.43 -10.00 -0.89
C CYS A 43 17.60 -9.85 -2.41
N LYS A 44 17.82 -10.97 -3.10
CA LYS A 44 17.77 -11.00 -4.56
C LYS A 44 16.31 -11.17 -4.99
N ASN A 45 15.75 -10.12 -5.58
CA ASN A 45 14.39 -10.13 -6.13
C ASN A 45 14.44 -9.83 -7.64
N PRO A 46 14.69 -10.82 -8.51
CA PRO A 46 14.75 -10.59 -9.96
C PRO A 46 13.40 -10.15 -10.54
N ASP A 47 12.29 -10.56 -9.93
CA ASP A 47 10.93 -10.31 -10.40
C ASP A 47 10.58 -8.81 -10.42
N ILE A 48 11.20 -8.00 -9.55
CA ILE A 48 11.01 -6.54 -9.54
C ILE A 48 11.51 -5.90 -10.84
N LEU A 49 12.53 -6.47 -11.47
CA LEU A 49 13.09 -5.97 -12.73
C LEU A 49 12.15 -6.29 -13.89
N GLU A 50 11.54 -7.47 -13.89
CA GLU A 50 10.51 -7.85 -14.87
C GLU A 50 9.27 -6.98 -14.72
N ALA A 51 8.76 -6.78 -13.49
CA ALA A 51 7.65 -5.87 -13.24
C ALA A 51 7.95 -4.43 -13.71
N ALA A 52 9.18 -3.94 -13.46
CA ALA A 52 9.60 -2.63 -13.95
C ALA A 52 9.62 -2.54 -15.47
N LYS A 53 10.04 -3.61 -16.14
CA LYS A 53 10.00 -3.70 -17.61
C LYS A 53 8.56 -3.64 -18.13
N ILE A 54 7.64 -4.41 -17.54
CA ILE A 54 6.21 -4.43 -17.92
C ILE A 54 5.60 -3.01 -17.85
N PHE A 55 5.84 -2.29 -16.76
CA PHE A 55 5.33 -0.91 -16.62
C PHE A 55 5.96 0.06 -17.63
N ARG A 56 7.28 -0.01 -17.84
CA ARG A 56 7.97 0.86 -18.80
C ARG A 56 7.52 0.62 -20.24
N GLU A 57 7.31 -0.64 -20.62
CA GLU A 57 6.78 -1.01 -21.94
C GLU A 57 5.33 -0.53 -22.15
N ALA A 58 4.58 -0.33 -21.05
CA ALA A 58 3.26 0.31 -21.07
C ALA A 58 3.33 1.84 -21.06
N GLY A 59 4.52 2.44 -21.13
CA GLY A 59 4.71 3.89 -21.09
C GLY A 59 4.58 4.52 -19.71
N ILE A 60 4.59 3.71 -18.64
CA ILE A 60 4.49 4.21 -17.26
C ILE A 60 5.90 4.43 -16.71
N ASN A 61 6.18 5.66 -16.28
CA ASN A 61 7.46 5.98 -15.64
C ASN A 61 7.65 5.12 -14.39
N THR A 62 8.76 4.38 -14.31
CA THR A 62 8.96 3.38 -13.26
C THR A 62 10.31 3.50 -12.60
N ILE A 63 10.28 3.76 -11.30
CA ILE A 63 11.43 4.08 -10.46
C ILE A 63 11.69 2.92 -9.51
N LEU A 64 12.85 2.29 -9.65
CA LEU A 64 13.36 1.33 -8.67
C LEU A 64 14.00 2.09 -7.53
N THR A 65 13.51 1.90 -6.31
CA THR A 65 14.04 2.60 -5.15
C THR A 65 15.25 1.85 -4.58
N ASN A 66 16.28 2.58 -4.16
CA ASN A 66 17.46 2.03 -3.51
C ASN A 66 17.37 2.06 -1.97
N ILE A 67 16.16 1.97 -1.42
CA ILE A 67 15.96 2.00 0.03
C ILE A 67 16.61 0.75 0.62
N THR A 68 17.57 0.93 1.52
CA THR A 68 18.16 -0.14 2.31
C THR A 68 17.62 -0.05 3.74
N SER A 69 17.48 -1.19 4.41
CA SER A 69 17.12 -1.21 5.83
C SER A 69 18.34 -1.11 6.72
N GLU A 70 19.54 -0.79 6.24
CA GLU A 70 20.70 -0.54 7.12
C GLU A 70 20.38 0.55 8.16
N ASP A 71 19.58 1.55 7.79
CA ASP A 71 19.00 2.57 8.67
C ASP A 71 18.11 1.97 9.79
N TYR A 72 17.44 0.84 9.57
CA TYR A 72 16.49 0.19 10.49
C TYR A 72 17.09 -1.01 11.23
N ASP A 73 17.94 -1.79 10.55
CA ASP A 73 18.63 -2.97 11.06
C ASP A 73 19.86 -2.61 11.91
N ASN A 74 20.09 -1.32 12.18
CA ASN A 74 21.01 -0.86 13.20
C ASN A 74 20.62 -1.46 14.56
N GLU A 75 21.51 -2.29 15.14
CA GLU A 75 21.25 -3.03 16.38
C GLU A 75 20.92 -2.11 17.56
N GLN A 76 21.52 -0.92 17.64
CA GLN A 76 21.27 0.04 18.72
C GLN A 76 19.87 0.65 18.61
N PHE A 77 19.47 1.03 17.39
CA PHE A 77 18.11 1.53 17.13
C PHE A 77 17.06 0.44 17.40
N TYR A 78 17.35 -0.79 16.97
CA TYR A 78 16.45 -1.91 17.17
C TYR A 78 16.32 -2.31 18.64
N SER A 79 17.43 -2.35 19.40
CA SER A 79 17.41 -2.59 20.84
C SER A 79 16.53 -1.57 21.56
N HIS A 80 16.69 -0.28 21.23
CA HIS A 80 15.87 0.77 21.81
C HIS A 80 14.38 0.62 21.48
N LEU A 81 14.04 0.23 20.24
CA LEU A 81 12.65 -0.06 19.87
C LEU A 81 12.08 -1.25 20.66
N MET A 82 12.88 -2.30 20.86
CA MET A 82 12.47 -3.46 21.66
C MET A 82 12.18 -3.09 23.12
N ASP A 83 13.01 -2.23 23.73
CA ASP A 83 12.77 -1.74 25.09
C ASP A 83 11.44 -0.97 25.20
N ILE A 84 11.15 -0.11 24.21
CA ILE A 84 9.87 0.60 24.12
C ILE A 84 8.71 -0.40 24.02
N TYR A 85 8.86 -1.45 23.22
CA TYR A 85 7.83 -2.47 23.04
C TYR A 85 7.54 -3.26 24.30
N GLU A 86 8.58 -3.77 24.94
CA GLU A 86 8.48 -4.51 26.19
C GLU A 86 7.88 -3.66 27.31
N SER A 87 8.05 -2.34 27.25
CA SER A 87 7.46 -1.40 28.21
C SER A 87 5.97 -1.11 27.94
N ILE A 88 5.53 -1.05 26.68
CA ILE A 88 4.17 -0.61 26.30
C ILE A 88 3.18 -1.78 26.19
N PHE A 89 3.61 -2.94 25.69
CA PHE A 89 2.69 -4.05 25.42
C PHE A 89 2.03 -4.66 26.66
N PRO A 90 2.76 -4.86 27.79
CA PRO A 90 2.15 -5.29 29.04
C PRO A 90 1.07 -4.31 29.55
N LEU A 91 1.30 -3.00 29.40
CA LEU A 91 0.35 -1.96 29.81
C LEU A 91 -0.96 -1.99 29.00
N ARG A 92 -0.94 -2.59 27.80
CA ARG A 92 -2.13 -2.70 26.93
C ARG A 92 -2.86 -4.05 27.07
N GLY A 93 -2.39 -4.94 27.95
CA GLY A 93 -2.96 -6.27 28.11
C GLY A 93 -2.83 -7.15 26.85
N ALA A 94 -1.92 -6.81 25.94
CA ALA A 94 -1.72 -7.52 24.69
C ALA A 94 -0.88 -8.79 24.95
N SER A 95 -1.55 -9.92 25.17
CA SER A 95 -0.91 -11.22 25.44
C SER A 95 -0.26 -11.88 24.22
N ASP A 96 -0.44 -11.29 23.03
CA ASP A 96 0.01 -11.79 21.72
C ASP A 96 1.31 -11.13 21.22
N TYR A 97 2.02 -10.41 22.09
CA TYR A 97 3.30 -9.80 21.74
C TYR A 97 4.33 -10.87 21.35
N VAL A 98 4.73 -10.85 20.08
CA VAL A 98 5.82 -11.68 19.55
C VAL A 98 6.90 -10.77 18.96
N PRO A 99 8.06 -10.60 19.63
CA PRO A 99 9.18 -9.77 19.19
C PRO A 99 9.52 -9.87 17.71
N PHE A 100 9.59 -11.11 17.21
CA PHE A 100 9.94 -11.40 15.82
C PHE A 100 8.86 -10.94 14.82
N GLY A 101 7.58 -11.08 15.18
CA GLY A 101 6.47 -10.59 14.38
C GLY A 101 6.53 -9.07 14.22
N HIS A 102 6.75 -8.36 15.32
CA HIS A 102 6.91 -6.90 15.30
C HIS A 102 8.09 -6.44 14.46
N LYS A 103 9.25 -7.11 14.55
CA LYS A 103 10.41 -6.82 13.69
C LYS A 103 10.04 -6.79 12.21
N LYS A 104 9.32 -7.84 11.77
CA LYS A 104 8.90 -8.00 10.38
C LYS A 104 7.97 -6.86 9.95
N PHE A 105 6.93 -6.57 10.73
CA PHE A 105 5.95 -5.53 10.38
C PHE A 105 6.58 -4.14 10.32
N ASN A 106 7.46 -3.81 11.25
CA ASN A 106 8.15 -2.51 11.25
C ASN A 106 9.13 -2.36 10.10
N ARG A 107 9.81 -3.45 9.70
CA ARG A 107 10.64 -3.42 8.49
C ARG A 107 9.79 -3.08 7.26
N ILE A 108 8.64 -3.72 7.10
CA ILE A 108 7.71 -3.42 6.00
C ILE A 108 7.25 -1.96 6.06
N ASN A 109 6.86 -1.47 7.25
CA ASN A 109 6.53 -0.06 7.47
C ASN A 109 7.69 0.89 7.11
N TYR A 110 8.93 0.53 7.46
CA TYR A 110 10.11 1.34 7.15
C TYR A 110 10.23 1.57 5.65
N TYR A 111 10.23 0.48 4.87
CA TYR A 111 10.30 0.56 3.41
C TYR A 111 9.12 1.34 2.87
N PHE A 112 7.92 1.04 3.35
CA PHE A 112 6.71 1.74 2.98
C PHE A 112 6.85 3.27 3.12
N TYR A 113 7.20 3.75 4.30
CA TYR A 113 7.28 5.18 4.57
C TYR A 113 8.40 5.86 3.80
N LYS A 114 9.56 5.22 3.67
CA LYS A 114 10.69 5.76 2.90
C LYS A 114 10.35 5.85 1.41
N THR A 115 9.66 4.85 0.85
CA THR A 115 9.19 4.86 -0.55
C THR A 115 8.17 5.96 -0.77
N ALA A 116 7.19 6.09 0.13
CA ALA A 116 6.18 7.14 0.05
C ALA A 116 6.79 8.54 0.16
N ASP A 117 7.74 8.74 1.09
CA ASP A 117 8.47 10.01 1.25
C ASP A 117 9.28 10.35 0.00
N MET A 118 9.91 9.37 -0.64
CA MET A 118 10.65 9.58 -1.88
C MET A 118 9.72 9.96 -3.02
N ALA A 119 8.58 9.28 -3.16
CA ALA A 119 7.59 9.57 -4.18
C ALA A 119 7.06 10.99 -4.07
N VAL A 120 6.64 11.41 -2.87
CA VAL A 120 6.08 12.75 -2.65
C VAL A 120 7.13 13.86 -2.74
N LYS A 121 8.40 13.57 -2.45
CA LYS A 121 9.50 14.54 -2.69
C LYS A 121 9.74 14.77 -4.18
N GLN A 122 9.68 13.72 -5.00
CA GLN A 122 9.89 13.84 -6.45
C GLN A 122 8.67 14.39 -7.18
N TYR A 123 7.47 14.11 -6.67
CA TYR A 123 6.19 14.57 -7.21
C TYR A 123 5.43 15.40 -6.18
N PRO A 124 5.88 16.61 -5.83
CA PRO A 124 5.30 17.39 -4.73
C PRO A 124 3.88 17.92 -5.02
N LEU A 125 3.46 17.91 -6.28
CA LEU A 125 2.15 18.38 -6.74
C LEU A 125 1.18 17.23 -7.10
N PHE A 126 1.41 16.03 -6.56
CA PHE A 126 0.52 14.89 -6.78
C PHE A 126 -0.93 15.20 -6.35
N ASP A 127 -1.89 14.74 -7.15
CA ASP A 127 -3.31 14.78 -6.78
C ASP A 127 -3.65 13.64 -5.81
N TYR A 128 -3.18 12.44 -6.14
CA TYR A 128 -3.41 11.21 -5.39
C TYR A 128 -2.16 10.34 -5.29
N VAL A 129 -2.07 9.57 -4.21
CA VAL A 129 -1.09 8.51 -4.00
C VAL A 129 -1.82 7.20 -3.75
N LEU A 130 -1.42 6.16 -4.48
CA LEU A 130 -1.95 4.80 -4.35
C LEU A 130 -0.88 3.89 -3.77
N PHE A 131 -1.17 3.29 -2.63
CA PHE A 131 -0.30 2.32 -1.97
C PHE A 131 -0.66 0.91 -2.43
N LEU A 132 0.32 0.18 -2.94
CA LEU A 132 0.12 -1.18 -3.45
C LEU A 132 1.14 -2.15 -2.89
N GLU A 133 0.70 -3.39 -2.72
CA GLU A 133 1.50 -4.58 -2.45
C GLU A 133 1.76 -5.33 -3.76
N ASP A 134 2.56 -6.39 -3.70
CA ASP A 134 2.92 -7.18 -4.87
C ASP A 134 1.92 -8.29 -5.23
N ASP A 135 0.80 -8.42 -4.53
CA ASP A 135 -0.21 -9.46 -4.71
C ASP A 135 -1.64 -8.91 -4.91
N GLN A 136 -1.76 -7.89 -5.76
CA GLN A 136 -3.02 -7.20 -6.02
C GLN A 136 -3.38 -7.22 -7.51
N ALA A 137 -4.60 -7.64 -7.83
CA ALA A 137 -5.12 -7.65 -9.19
C ALA A 137 -6.18 -6.57 -9.37
N PHE A 138 -6.08 -5.77 -10.42
CA PHE A 138 -7.10 -4.80 -10.80
C PHE A 138 -8.09 -5.43 -11.78
N TYR A 139 -9.38 -5.16 -11.61
CA TYR A 139 -10.35 -5.50 -12.64
C TYR A 139 -10.09 -4.68 -13.90
N LYS A 140 -10.39 -5.26 -15.06
CA LYS A 140 -10.17 -4.64 -16.38
C LYS A 140 -10.72 -3.21 -16.48
N ASN A 141 -11.89 -2.95 -15.90
CA ASN A 141 -12.55 -1.64 -15.92
C ASN A 141 -12.20 -0.73 -14.73
N ALA A 142 -11.18 -1.08 -13.93
CA ALA A 142 -10.89 -0.38 -12.68
C ALA A 142 -10.64 1.13 -12.87
N PHE A 143 -9.90 1.54 -13.90
CA PHE A 143 -9.62 2.96 -14.15
C PHE A 143 -10.85 3.75 -14.60
N PHE A 144 -11.78 3.15 -15.35
CA PHE A 144 -13.07 3.79 -15.64
C PHE A 144 -13.87 4.06 -14.36
N ARG A 145 -13.87 3.10 -13.43
CA ARG A 145 -14.55 3.24 -12.14
C ARG A 145 -13.83 4.24 -11.24
N LEU A 146 -12.50 4.25 -11.27
CA LEU A 146 -11.67 5.23 -10.57
C LEU A 146 -11.93 6.66 -11.08
N LYS A 147 -12.17 6.84 -12.39
CA LYS A 147 -12.53 8.15 -12.94
C LYS A 147 -13.86 8.66 -12.38
N LYS A 148 -14.87 7.78 -12.26
CA LYS A 148 -16.15 8.13 -11.62
C LYS A 148 -15.95 8.53 -10.15
N LEU A 149 -15.01 7.87 -9.46
CA LEU A 149 -14.63 8.30 -8.12
C LEU A 149 -14.08 9.72 -8.17
N PHE A 150 -13.07 9.99 -8.98
CA PHE A 150 -12.44 11.32 -9.06
C PHE A 150 -13.42 12.43 -9.45
N ASP A 151 -14.35 12.15 -10.36
CA ASP A 151 -15.36 13.12 -10.78
C ASP A 151 -16.40 13.43 -9.70
N SER A 152 -16.67 12.47 -8.81
CA SER A 152 -17.56 12.66 -7.66
C SER A 152 -16.82 13.16 -6.41
N TYR A 153 -15.47 13.08 -6.42
CA TYR A 153 -14.64 13.51 -5.33
C TYR A 153 -14.49 15.04 -5.38
N ASN A 154 -15.37 15.74 -4.65
CA ASN A 154 -14.99 17.07 -4.20
C ASN A 154 -13.74 16.90 -3.33
N LEU A 155 -12.63 17.53 -3.70
CA LEU A 155 -11.33 17.52 -3.00
C LEU A 155 -11.39 18.18 -1.60
N THR A 156 -12.51 18.06 -0.90
CA THR A 156 -12.77 18.60 0.42
C THR A 156 -11.84 17.94 1.44
N GLY A 157 -11.60 16.63 1.28
CA GLY A 157 -10.84 15.81 2.21
C GLY A 157 -11.67 15.47 3.43
N ASP A 158 -12.94 15.13 3.23
CA ASP A 158 -13.88 14.76 4.31
C ASP A 158 -13.82 13.26 4.64
N HIS A 159 -12.93 12.52 3.97
CA HIS A 159 -12.64 11.13 4.24
C HIS A 159 -11.24 10.97 4.82
N VAL A 160 -11.04 9.88 5.54
CA VAL A 160 -9.71 9.45 5.99
C VAL A 160 -8.88 8.97 4.79
N GLU A 161 -9.51 8.16 3.93
CA GLU A 161 -8.90 7.52 2.76
C GLU A 161 -9.97 6.78 1.93
N THR A 162 -9.55 6.31 0.75
CA THR A 162 -10.34 5.39 -0.09
C THR A 162 -9.63 4.04 -0.24
N HIS A 163 -10.27 2.97 0.21
CA HIS A 163 -9.85 1.59 -0.06
C HIS A 163 -10.35 1.15 -1.43
N LEU A 164 -9.44 0.82 -2.35
CA LEU A 164 -9.77 0.32 -3.69
C LEU A 164 -9.74 -1.21 -3.78
N ILE A 165 -8.93 -1.86 -2.94
CA ILE A 165 -8.72 -3.31 -2.93
C ILE A 165 -8.69 -3.78 -1.47
N PRO A 166 -9.85 -3.95 -0.82
CA PRO A 166 -9.88 -4.44 0.54
C PRO A 166 -9.40 -5.90 0.62
N ASN A 167 -8.65 -6.25 1.67
CA ASN A 167 -8.18 -7.62 1.89
C ASN A 167 -9.30 -8.62 2.13
N VAL A 168 -10.42 -8.15 2.67
CA VAL A 168 -11.63 -8.94 2.90
C VAL A 168 -12.75 -8.37 2.01
N PRO A 169 -13.38 -9.19 1.15
CA PRO A 169 -14.51 -8.75 0.34
C PRO A 169 -15.58 -8.11 1.21
N SER A 170 -15.91 -6.85 0.94
CA SER A 170 -16.94 -6.12 1.68
C SER A 170 -17.74 -5.22 0.73
N PRO A 171 -18.99 -4.88 1.06
CA PRO A 171 -19.79 -3.99 0.23
C PRO A 171 -19.14 -2.61 0.09
N GLU A 172 -19.22 -2.07 -1.12
CA GLU A 172 -18.82 -0.68 -1.40
C GLU A 172 -19.61 0.28 -0.50
N SER A 173 -18.95 1.34 -0.05
CA SER A 173 -19.55 2.32 0.84
C SER A 173 -18.76 3.61 0.81
N ASP A 174 -19.45 4.74 0.72
CA ASP A 174 -18.85 6.06 0.85
C ASP A 174 -18.69 6.51 2.30
N ASN A 175 -19.31 5.80 3.25
CA ASN A 175 -19.35 6.15 4.66
C ASN A 175 -19.03 4.94 5.55
N ALA A 176 -18.01 4.16 5.18
CA ALA A 176 -17.58 3.03 5.99
C ALA A 176 -17.04 3.55 7.33
N LYS A 177 -17.70 3.15 8.43
CA LYS A 177 -17.27 3.40 9.79
C LYS A 177 -16.44 2.23 10.31
N GLY A 178 -15.44 2.55 11.13
CA GLY A 178 -14.56 1.57 11.76
C GLY A 178 -13.38 1.15 10.87
N CYS A 179 -12.47 0.38 11.47
CA CYS A 179 -11.23 0.02 10.81
C CYS A 179 -11.42 -0.98 9.66
N ILE A 180 -10.79 -0.68 8.52
CA ILE A 180 -10.71 -1.58 7.37
C ILE A 180 -9.28 -2.10 7.30
N TRP A 181 -9.11 -3.40 7.53
CA TRP A 181 -7.80 -4.05 7.53
C TRP A 181 -7.22 -4.16 6.12
N GLY A 182 -5.94 -3.85 5.97
CA GLY A 182 -5.22 -3.87 4.70
C GLY A 182 -4.76 -2.48 4.30
N TYR A 183 -3.50 -2.17 4.60
CA TYR A 183 -2.89 -0.88 4.33
C TYR A 183 -2.65 -0.64 2.83
N TYR A 184 -2.46 -1.71 2.08
CA TYR A 184 -2.28 -1.65 0.63
C TYR A 184 -3.61 -1.76 -0.10
N GLY A 185 -3.65 -1.25 -1.33
CA GLY A 185 -4.90 -1.03 -2.06
C GLY A 185 -5.58 0.29 -1.70
N LYS A 186 -4.88 1.20 -0.99
CA LYS A 186 -5.42 2.48 -0.53
C LYS A 186 -5.00 3.65 -1.40
N LEU A 187 -5.97 4.49 -1.70
CA LEU A 187 -5.82 5.75 -2.39
C LEU A 187 -6.05 6.90 -1.41
N GLN A 188 -5.12 7.85 -1.40
CA GLN A 188 -5.23 9.08 -0.62
C GLN A 188 -5.01 10.27 -1.54
N ASN A 189 -5.84 11.30 -1.42
CA ASN A 189 -5.47 12.60 -1.99
C ASN A 189 -4.35 13.26 -1.17
N ARG A 190 -3.84 14.38 -1.67
CA ARG A 190 -2.77 15.14 -1.00
C ARG A 190 -3.09 15.53 0.45
N LYS A 191 -4.31 16.00 0.75
CA LYS A 191 -4.71 16.41 2.12
C LYS A 191 -4.73 15.21 3.07
N GLU A 192 -5.34 14.12 2.62
CA GLU A 192 -5.43 12.84 3.35
C GLU A 192 -4.03 12.29 3.66
N TYR A 193 -3.15 12.25 2.65
CA TYR A 193 -1.78 11.81 2.83
C TYR A 193 -1.03 12.61 3.90
N PHE A 194 -1.12 13.93 3.89
CA PHE A 194 -0.41 14.74 4.89
C PHE A 194 -0.99 14.60 6.30
N ARG A 195 -2.30 14.35 6.44
CA ARG A 195 -2.90 14.01 7.74
C ARG A 195 -2.41 12.65 8.23
N PHE A 196 -2.45 11.63 7.36
CA PHE A 196 -1.88 10.32 7.65
C PHE A 196 -0.42 10.42 8.11
N ARG A 197 0.42 11.15 7.36
CA ARG A 197 1.84 11.33 7.71
C ARG A 197 2.05 12.02 9.05
N LYS A 198 1.19 12.96 9.45
CA LYS A 198 1.27 13.59 10.78
C LYS A 198 1.03 12.57 11.89
N LEU A 199 0.05 11.68 11.75
CA LEU A 199 -0.24 10.63 12.73
C LEU A 199 0.81 9.53 12.74
N ALA A 200 1.24 9.09 11.56
CA ALA A 200 2.30 8.11 11.41
C ALA A 200 3.60 8.52 12.11
N LYS A 201 3.89 9.82 12.30
CA LYS A 201 5.08 10.24 13.06
C LYS A 201 5.11 9.69 14.49
N PHE A 202 3.94 9.50 15.11
CA PHE A 202 3.82 9.04 16.49
C PHE A 202 3.77 7.51 16.63
N ASP A 203 3.42 6.79 15.56
CA ASP A 203 3.11 5.36 15.63
C ASP A 203 3.83 4.48 14.58
N LYS A 204 4.57 5.07 13.63
CA LYS A 204 5.22 4.34 12.52
C LYS A 204 6.14 3.19 12.94
N TRP A 205 6.65 3.25 14.17
CA TRP A 205 7.57 2.26 14.75
C TRP A 205 6.97 1.52 15.92
N ILE A 206 5.68 1.62 16.18
CA ILE A 206 5.01 0.93 17.29
C ILE A 206 3.90 0.01 16.76
N ARG A 207 3.24 0.39 15.66
CA ARG A 207 2.15 -0.37 15.07
C ARG A 207 2.32 -0.58 13.57
N CYS A 208 1.76 -1.67 13.04
CA CYS A 208 1.65 -1.85 11.60
C CYS A 208 0.76 -0.74 11.00
N GLY A 209 0.95 -0.43 9.71
CA GLY A 209 0.18 0.62 9.02
C GLY A 209 -1.35 0.45 9.15
N ASP A 210 -1.85 -0.79 9.20
CA ASP A 210 -3.28 -1.08 9.42
C ASP A 210 -3.80 -0.47 10.72
N ILE A 211 -3.06 -0.64 11.81
CA ILE A 211 -3.48 -0.16 13.14
C ILE A 211 -3.36 1.36 13.24
N VAL A 212 -2.33 1.96 12.64
CA VAL A 212 -2.19 3.43 12.58
C VAL A 212 -3.42 4.04 11.91
N GLN A 213 -3.92 3.40 10.85
CA GLN A 213 -5.17 3.81 10.21
C GLN A 213 -6.38 3.57 11.11
N CYS A 214 -6.54 2.40 11.74
CA CYS A 214 -7.65 2.14 12.66
C CYS A 214 -7.78 3.27 13.69
N LEU A 215 -6.65 3.59 14.33
CA LEU A 215 -6.56 4.66 15.33
C LEU A 215 -6.94 6.02 14.77
N TRP A 216 -6.62 6.30 13.50
CA TRP A 216 -7.01 7.56 12.86
C TRP A 216 -8.51 7.61 12.58
N VAL A 217 -9.11 6.55 12.03
CA VAL A 217 -10.56 6.49 11.82
C VAL A 217 -11.29 6.73 13.14
N ASP A 218 -10.86 6.04 14.19
CA ASP A 218 -11.46 6.16 15.53
C ASP A 218 -11.26 7.56 16.14
N ALA A 219 -10.08 8.17 15.97
CA ALA A 219 -9.76 9.47 16.55
C ALA A 219 -10.37 10.67 15.80
N SER A 220 -10.68 10.52 14.51
CA SER A 220 -11.15 11.63 13.67
C SER A 220 -12.66 11.64 13.44
N ASP A 221 -13.35 10.52 13.73
CA ASP A 221 -14.76 10.28 13.36
C ASP A 221 -15.05 10.56 11.86
N MET A 222 -14.01 10.59 11.02
CA MET A 222 -14.13 10.78 9.59
C MET A 222 -14.41 9.43 8.91
N PRO A 223 -15.33 9.37 7.93
CA PRO A 223 -15.60 8.14 7.21
C PRO A 223 -14.42 7.70 6.34
N SER A 224 -14.33 6.40 6.09
CA SER A 224 -13.53 5.85 4.99
C SER A 224 -14.43 5.52 3.81
N ARG A 225 -13.89 5.59 2.60
CA ARG A 225 -14.57 5.09 1.39
C ARG A 225 -14.04 3.71 1.01
N ARG A 226 -14.92 2.86 0.50
CA ARG A 226 -14.60 1.51 0.00
C ARG A 226 -15.13 1.33 -1.40
N LEU A 227 -14.25 0.94 -2.30
CA LEU A 227 -14.52 0.48 -3.64
C LEU A 227 -13.88 -0.91 -3.81
N ASN A 228 -14.48 -1.74 -4.63
CA ASN A 228 -13.97 -3.04 -5.01
C ASN A 228 -13.45 -2.97 -6.45
N LEU A 229 -12.31 -2.30 -6.65
CA LEU A 229 -11.68 -2.15 -7.96
C LEU A 229 -10.75 -3.31 -8.31
N GLY A 230 -10.53 -4.23 -7.38
CA GLY A 230 -9.61 -5.35 -7.56
C GLY A 230 -9.76 -6.42 -6.50
N HIS A 231 -8.73 -7.24 -6.37
CA HIS A 231 -8.65 -8.37 -5.45
C HIS A 231 -7.23 -8.53 -4.88
N HIS A 232 -7.12 -8.87 -3.60
CA HIS A 232 -5.86 -9.28 -2.97
C HIS A 232 -5.71 -10.79 -3.11
N PHE A 233 -4.80 -11.23 -3.98
CA PHE A 233 -4.64 -12.64 -4.34
C PHE A 233 -3.52 -13.35 -3.57
N GLY A 234 -2.92 -12.72 -2.56
CA GLY A 234 -1.77 -13.27 -1.84
C GLY A 234 -2.03 -14.62 -1.15
N ARG A 235 -3.30 -14.96 -0.93
CA ARG A 235 -3.75 -16.24 -0.33
C ARG A 235 -4.40 -17.20 -1.34
N ASP A 236 -4.50 -16.82 -2.60
CA ASP A 236 -5.15 -17.63 -3.62
C ASP A 236 -4.25 -18.80 -4.02
N SER A 237 -4.75 -20.03 -3.84
CA SER A 237 -3.99 -21.25 -4.17
C SER A 237 -3.79 -21.48 -5.67
N TYR A 238 -4.56 -20.80 -6.52
CA TYR A 238 -4.60 -21.03 -7.98
C TYR A 238 -4.46 -19.74 -8.81
N ILE A 239 -3.86 -18.68 -8.25
CA ILE A 239 -3.66 -17.45 -9.01
C ILE A 239 -2.82 -17.71 -10.26
N LYS A 240 -3.29 -17.19 -11.40
CA LYS A 240 -2.58 -17.25 -12.68
C LYS A 240 -2.04 -15.87 -13.01
N ARG A 241 -1.05 -15.79 -13.91
CA ARG A 241 -0.58 -14.50 -14.46
C ARG A 241 -1.66 -13.81 -15.30
N TYR A 242 -2.35 -14.60 -16.12
CA TYR A 242 -3.40 -14.16 -17.03
C TYR A 242 -4.74 -14.78 -16.63
N ASP A 243 -5.27 -14.38 -15.49
CA ASP A 243 -6.59 -14.87 -15.04
C ASP A 243 -7.72 -14.17 -15.83
N PRO A 244 -8.59 -14.93 -16.52
CA PRO A 244 -9.71 -14.39 -17.29
C PRO A 244 -10.59 -13.40 -16.52
N LYS A 245 -10.72 -13.54 -15.19
CA LYS A 245 -11.51 -12.64 -14.34
C LYS A 245 -11.03 -11.18 -14.40
N TYR A 246 -9.75 -10.96 -14.66
CA TYR A 246 -9.15 -9.61 -14.72
C TYR A 246 -8.79 -9.19 -16.16
N TYR A 247 -8.83 -10.12 -17.11
CA TYR A 247 -8.48 -9.90 -18.53
C TYR A 247 -9.68 -9.80 -19.48
N ASN A 248 -10.83 -10.40 -19.13
CA ASN A 248 -12.04 -10.37 -19.95
C ASN A 248 -12.96 -9.20 -19.62
#